data_AF-S2KV98-F1
#
_entry.id   AF-S2KV98-F1
#
_cell.length_a   1.000
_cell.length_b   1.000
_cell.length_c   1.000
_cell.angle_alpha   90.00
_cell.angle_beta   90.00
_cell.angle_gamma   90.00
#
_symmetry.space_group_name_H-M   'P 1'
#
loop_
_entity.id
_entity.type
_entity.pdbx_description
1 polymer ?
#
loop_
_entity_poly.entity_id
_entity_poly.type
_entity_poly.pdbx_seq_one_letter_code
_entity_poly.pdbx_strand_id
1 'polypeptide(L)'
;MGERLQLSLERIKAIPDEVDQNSSYGIFFASLSKFFCGNKREMPSLLQECMEFCDKYLFPKEALEKDELGDILSVLLYTSLGLVYEQEERAICRVLELFIELYLQFKNSSAPDRKCLKDILYAHFYDYTGEFLEEWKDYIQGVSCKESDIPGRHNLLFPLFFLGSPASSYFSEEYEDAHRNDIALILGNRLLSHIEREWRRLDSKKHCLFGNHSPVSEGLGESEKERETGEVTWKSSPHALSFHEHQKKILKIFLKEL
;
A
#
# COMPACT_ATOMS: atom_id res chain seq x y z
N MET A 1 5.80 -19.69 -8.79
CA MET A 1 5.77 -18.22 -8.59
C MET A 1 6.55 -17.51 -9.69
N GLY A 2 7.78 -17.93 -10.04
CA GLY A 2 8.50 -17.39 -11.20
C GLY A 2 7.69 -17.29 -12.51
N GLU A 3 6.91 -18.32 -12.85
CA GLU A 3 6.03 -18.29 -14.05
C GLU A 3 4.93 -17.22 -13.96
N ARG A 4 4.34 -17.03 -12.78
CA ARG A 4 3.27 -16.03 -12.54
C ARG A 4 3.82 -14.61 -12.65
N LEU A 5 4.98 -14.35 -12.03
CA LEU A 5 5.68 -13.07 -12.14
C LEU A 5 6.08 -12.76 -13.59
N GLN A 6 6.61 -13.77 -14.29
CA GLN A 6 6.98 -13.62 -15.70
C GLN A 6 5.77 -13.28 -16.59
N LEU A 7 4.64 -13.98 -16.42
CA LEU A 7 3.41 -13.70 -17.16
C LEU A 7 2.89 -12.28 -16.90
N SER A 8 2.93 -11.82 -15.64
CA SER A 8 2.56 -10.45 -15.30
C SER A 8 3.47 -9.42 -15.99
N LEU A 9 4.79 -9.64 -15.96
CA LEU A 9 5.74 -8.74 -16.64
C LEU A 9 5.58 -8.76 -18.17
N GLU A 10 5.35 -9.92 -18.78
CA GLU A 10 5.07 -10.02 -20.22
C GLU A 10 3.80 -9.27 -20.59
N ARG A 11 2.75 -9.37 -19.77
CA ARG A 11 1.52 -8.60 -19.96
C ARG A 11 1.77 -7.10 -19.86
N ILE A 12 2.55 -6.67 -18.88
CA ILE A 12 2.87 -5.26 -18.61
C ILE A 12 3.70 -4.65 -19.74
N LYS A 13 4.64 -5.41 -20.31
CA LYS A 13 5.47 -4.94 -21.44
C LYS A 13 4.67 -4.47 -22.65
N ALA A 14 3.48 -5.03 -22.87
CA ALA A 14 2.63 -4.66 -24.00
C ALA A 14 1.81 -3.37 -23.75
N ILE A 15 1.65 -2.93 -22.51
CA ILE A 15 0.75 -1.81 -22.14
C ILE A 15 1.13 -0.48 -22.80
N PRO A 16 2.42 -0.06 -22.88
CA PRO A 16 2.78 1.21 -23.52
C PRO A 16 2.32 1.34 -24.98
N ASP A 17 2.19 0.21 -25.70
CA ASP A 17 1.73 0.15 -27.09
C ASP A 17 0.19 0.09 -27.20
N GLU A 18 -0.51 -0.23 -26.11
CA GLU A 18 -1.96 -0.38 -26.05
C GLU A 18 -2.69 0.90 -25.60
N VAL A 19 -1.97 1.87 -25.04
CA VAL A 19 -2.54 3.08 -24.45
C VAL A 19 -2.28 4.32 -25.29
N ASP A 20 -3.21 5.27 -25.26
CA ASP A 20 -2.99 6.60 -25.86
C ASP A 20 -2.06 7.43 -24.97
N GLN A 21 -0.79 7.55 -25.37
CA GLN A 21 0.24 8.30 -24.65
C GLN A 21 0.04 9.83 -24.70
N ASN A 22 -0.99 10.33 -25.38
CA ASN A 22 -1.41 11.74 -25.28
C ASN A 22 -2.47 11.93 -24.18
N SER A 23 -3.05 10.83 -23.68
CA SER A 23 -4.05 10.85 -22.63
C SER A 23 -3.41 10.79 -21.25
N SER A 24 -4.09 11.41 -20.30
CA SER A 24 -3.70 11.44 -18.90
C SER A 24 -3.51 10.04 -18.28
N TYR A 25 -4.41 9.11 -18.57
CA TYR A 25 -4.32 7.74 -18.06
C TYR A 25 -3.32 6.90 -18.84
N GLY A 26 -3.20 7.12 -20.16
CA GLY A 26 -2.22 6.39 -20.96
C GLY A 26 -0.78 6.69 -20.57
N ILE A 27 -0.45 7.96 -20.31
CA ILE A 27 0.87 8.34 -19.76
C ILE A 27 1.12 7.60 -18.44
N PHE A 28 0.15 7.63 -17.52
CA PHE A 28 0.26 6.97 -16.22
C PHE A 28 0.56 5.47 -16.33
N PHE A 29 -0.24 4.73 -17.08
CA PHE A 29 -0.06 3.28 -17.24
C PHE A 29 1.21 2.93 -18.03
N ALA A 30 1.60 3.74 -19.03
CA ALA A 30 2.85 3.54 -19.76
C ALA A 30 4.07 3.76 -18.86
N SER A 31 4.07 4.82 -18.04
CA SER A 31 5.17 5.15 -17.12
C SER A 31 5.38 4.07 -16.07
N LEU A 32 4.31 3.61 -15.41
CA LEU A 32 4.40 2.49 -14.48
C LEU A 32 4.87 1.19 -15.15
N SER A 33 4.39 0.91 -16.36
CA SER A 33 4.83 -0.26 -17.12
C SER A 33 6.33 -0.23 -17.41
N LYS A 34 6.86 0.94 -17.80
CA LYS A 34 8.29 1.16 -17.99
C LYS A 34 9.07 0.97 -16.69
N PHE A 35 8.57 1.52 -15.57
CA PHE A 35 9.16 1.36 -14.25
C PHE A 35 9.27 -0.13 -13.86
N PHE A 36 8.19 -0.90 -13.98
CA PHE A 36 8.18 -2.34 -13.64
C PHE A 36 9.12 -3.19 -14.51
N CYS A 37 9.27 -2.83 -15.78
CA CYS A 37 10.14 -3.55 -16.71
C CYS A 37 11.61 -3.13 -16.62
N GLY A 38 11.91 -2.14 -15.79
CA GLY A 38 13.23 -1.58 -15.59
C GLY A 38 14.23 -2.53 -14.95
N ASN A 39 15.52 -2.28 -15.18
CA ASN A 39 16.59 -2.97 -14.46
C ASN A 39 16.80 -2.35 -13.07
N LYS A 40 17.08 -3.18 -12.06
CA LYS A 40 17.44 -2.72 -10.69
C LYS A 40 18.51 -1.62 -10.67
N ARG A 41 19.47 -1.65 -11.59
CA ARG A 41 20.54 -0.62 -11.69
C ARG A 41 20.05 0.76 -12.12
N GLU A 42 18.94 0.81 -12.84
CA GLU A 42 18.32 2.02 -13.38
C GLU A 42 17.16 2.52 -12.51
N MET A 43 16.89 1.84 -11.38
CA MET A 43 15.73 2.14 -10.53
C MET A 43 15.65 3.58 -10.05
N PRO A 44 16.74 4.22 -9.57
CA PRO A 44 16.64 5.63 -9.16
C PRO A 44 16.22 6.56 -10.31
N SER A 45 16.75 6.36 -11.50
CA SER A 45 16.37 7.15 -12.68
C SER A 45 14.95 6.84 -13.16
N LEU A 46 14.54 5.57 -13.15
CA LEU A 46 13.20 5.18 -13.57
C LEU A 46 12.13 5.62 -12.58
N LEU A 47 12.45 5.59 -11.28
CA LEU A 47 11.59 6.12 -10.23
C LEU A 47 11.35 7.61 -10.46
N GLN A 48 12.43 8.39 -10.60
CA GLN A 48 12.35 9.83 -10.84
C GLN A 48 11.56 10.15 -12.11
N GLU A 49 11.86 9.47 -13.21
CA GLU A 49 11.14 9.62 -14.48
C GLU A 49 9.64 9.30 -14.32
N CYS A 50 9.31 8.20 -13.62
CA CYS A 50 7.92 7.82 -13.40
C CYS A 50 7.17 8.85 -12.55
N MET A 51 7.80 9.39 -11.51
CA MET A 51 7.22 10.44 -10.67
C MET A 51 6.99 11.74 -11.46
N GLU A 52 7.91 12.11 -12.36
CA GLU A 52 7.76 13.28 -13.23
C GLU A 52 6.60 13.12 -14.22
N PHE A 53 6.48 11.97 -14.87
CA PHE A 53 5.35 11.72 -15.80
C PHE A 53 4.01 11.54 -15.10
N CYS A 54 4.01 11.16 -13.82
CA CYS A 54 2.81 10.93 -13.01
C CYS A 54 2.57 12.05 -11.98
N ASP A 55 3.16 13.24 -12.17
CA ASP A 55 3.18 14.35 -11.21
C ASP A 55 1.81 14.69 -10.61
N LYS A 56 0.78 14.73 -11.47
CA LYS A 56 -0.61 15.01 -11.11
C LYS A 56 -1.26 13.98 -10.19
N TYR A 57 -0.66 12.79 -10.06
CA TYR A 57 -1.14 11.70 -9.21
C TYR A 57 -0.22 11.43 -8.02
N LEU A 58 0.80 12.25 -7.77
CA LEU A 58 1.70 12.05 -6.63
C LEU A 58 0.98 12.21 -5.30
N PHE A 59 0.04 13.15 -5.18
CA PHE A 59 -0.63 13.43 -3.92
C PHE A 59 -2.13 13.12 -4.01
N PRO A 60 -2.69 12.28 -3.12
CA PRO A 60 -4.00 11.67 -3.35
C PRO A 60 -5.14 12.68 -3.27
N LYS A 61 -5.05 13.69 -2.41
CA LYS A 61 -6.09 14.72 -2.30
C LYS A 61 -6.09 15.62 -3.54
N GLU A 62 -4.94 16.15 -3.93
CA GLU A 62 -4.79 17.00 -5.12
C GLU A 62 -5.18 16.26 -6.39
N ALA A 63 -4.85 14.97 -6.46
CA ALA A 63 -5.25 14.11 -7.56
C ALA A 63 -6.78 14.00 -7.65
N LEU A 64 -7.45 13.75 -6.52
CA LEU A 64 -8.92 13.69 -6.45
C LEU A 64 -9.60 15.01 -6.82
N GLU A 65 -9.01 16.14 -6.44
CA GLU A 65 -9.55 17.47 -6.77
C GLU A 65 -9.53 17.75 -8.29
N LYS A 66 -8.59 17.15 -9.02
CA LYS A 66 -8.42 17.33 -10.47
C LYS A 66 -9.08 16.23 -11.31
N ASP A 67 -9.24 15.05 -10.74
CA ASP A 67 -9.66 13.84 -11.42
C ASP A 67 -10.48 12.97 -10.46
N GLU A 68 -11.72 12.62 -10.83
CA GLU A 68 -12.62 11.84 -9.96
C GLU A 68 -12.07 10.44 -9.61
N LEU A 69 -11.07 9.94 -10.36
CA LEU A 69 -10.37 8.69 -10.10
C LEU A 69 -8.94 8.91 -9.59
N GLY A 70 -8.54 10.17 -9.39
CA GLY A 70 -7.17 10.57 -9.12
C GLY A 70 -6.60 10.02 -7.80
N ASP A 71 -7.39 9.96 -6.74
CA ASP A 71 -6.97 9.32 -5.48
C ASP A 71 -6.67 7.82 -5.66
N ILE A 72 -7.51 7.09 -6.40
CA ILE A 72 -7.29 5.66 -6.70
C ILE A 72 -5.99 5.47 -7.50
N LEU A 73 -5.75 6.33 -8.50
CA LEU A 73 -4.51 6.29 -9.28
C LEU A 73 -3.29 6.68 -8.43
N SER A 74 -3.45 7.63 -7.52
CA SER A 74 -2.39 8.03 -6.59
C SER A 74 -2.01 6.90 -5.64
N VAL A 75 -3.00 6.18 -5.11
CA VAL A 75 -2.81 4.97 -4.30
C VAL A 75 -2.12 3.85 -5.09
N LEU A 76 -2.54 3.63 -6.33
CA LEU A 76 -1.89 2.65 -7.20
C LEU A 76 -0.44 3.05 -7.49
N LEU A 77 -0.18 4.33 -7.75
CA LEU A 77 1.18 4.86 -7.96
C LEU A 77 2.04 4.61 -6.74
N TYR A 78 1.60 5.03 -5.56
CA TYR A 78 2.33 4.85 -4.31
C TYR A 78 2.66 3.37 -4.05
N THR A 79 1.65 2.50 -4.14
CA THR A 79 1.83 1.04 -3.98
C THR A 79 2.82 0.48 -5.01
N SER A 80 2.74 0.95 -6.26
CA SER A 80 3.61 0.50 -7.37
C SER A 80 5.06 0.92 -7.19
N LEU A 81 5.29 2.18 -6.82
CA LEU A 81 6.64 2.71 -6.60
C LEU A 81 7.30 2.10 -5.36
N GLY A 82 6.49 1.58 -4.42
CA GLY A 82 6.97 0.84 -3.25
C GLY A 82 7.78 -0.42 -3.58
N LEU A 83 7.73 -0.92 -4.83
CA LEU A 83 8.56 -2.03 -5.27
C LEU A 83 10.07 -1.78 -5.14
N VAL A 84 10.50 -0.53 -4.99
CA VAL A 84 11.91 -0.22 -4.67
C VAL A 84 12.37 -0.84 -3.34
N TYR A 85 11.44 -1.15 -2.43
CA TYR A 85 11.72 -1.84 -1.16
C TYR A 85 11.60 -3.36 -1.27
N GLU A 86 11.03 -3.88 -2.36
CA GLU A 86 10.67 -5.30 -2.46
C GLU A 86 11.78 -6.16 -3.07
N GLN A 87 12.10 -7.26 -2.40
CA GLN A 87 12.99 -8.29 -2.92
C GLN A 87 12.27 -9.63 -3.18
N GLU A 88 11.12 -9.84 -2.53
CA GLU A 88 10.37 -11.08 -2.62
C GLU A 88 9.46 -11.10 -3.85
N GLU A 89 9.65 -12.11 -4.72
CA GLU A 89 8.86 -12.24 -5.96
C GLU A 89 7.35 -12.23 -5.70
N ARG A 90 6.91 -12.76 -4.56
CA ARG A 90 5.49 -12.81 -4.20
C ARG A 90 4.93 -11.41 -3.95
N ALA A 91 5.65 -10.59 -3.19
CA ALA A 91 5.26 -9.20 -2.92
C ALA A 91 5.22 -8.39 -4.21
N ILE A 92 6.23 -8.54 -5.06
CA ILE A 92 6.28 -7.92 -6.37
C ILE A 92 5.06 -8.34 -7.20
N CYS A 93 4.79 -9.64 -7.29
CA CYS A 93 3.70 -10.18 -8.10
C CYS A 93 2.33 -9.61 -7.70
N ARG A 94 2.05 -9.45 -6.40
CA ARG A 94 0.78 -8.88 -5.92
C ARG A 94 0.58 -7.45 -6.40
N VAL A 95 1.61 -6.62 -6.33
CA VAL A 95 1.55 -5.23 -6.82
C VAL A 95 1.31 -5.18 -8.34
N LEU A 96 2.01 -6.03 -9.10
CA LEU A 96 1.84 -6.10 -10.55
C LEU A 96 0.42 -6.56 -10.93
N GLU A 97 -0.16 -7.48 -10.17
CA GLU A 97 -1.53 -7.95 -10.40
C GLU A 97 -2.57 -6.87 -10.13
N LEU A 98 -2.42 -6.14 -9.02
CA LEU A 98 -3.30 -4.99 -8.73
C LEU A 98 -3.24 -3.97 -9.86
N PHE A 99 -2.03 -3.66 -10.34
CA PHE A 99 -1.81 -2.77 -11.46
C PHE A 99 -2.51 -3.27 -12.74
N ILE A 100 -2.35 -4.54 -13.10
CA ILE A 100 -2.99 -5.12 -14.28
C ILE A 100 -4.51 -5.08 -14.15
N GLU A 101 -5.06 -5.45 -13.00
CA GLU A 101 -6.49 -5.52 -12.78
C GLU A 101 -7.15 -4.14 -12.89
N LEU A 102 -6.54 -3.11 -12.28
CA LEU A 102 -7.00 -1.72 -12.43
C LEU A 102 -6.83 -1.25 -13.88
N TYR A 103 -5.67 -1.49 -14.50
CA TYR A 103 -5.43 -1.12 -15.90
C TYR A 103 -6.50 -1.69 -16.85
N LEU A 104 -6.91 -2.94 -16.67
CA LEU A 104 -7.93 -3.57 -17.51
C LEU A 104 -9.27 -2.83 -17.46
N GLN A 105 -9.62 -2.19 -16.34
CA GLN A 105 -10.83 -1.38 -16.26
C GLN A 105 -10.73 -0.11 -17.12
N PHE A 106 -9.56 0.54 -17.14
CA PHE A 106 -9.28 1.71 -17.98
C PHE A 106 -9.17 1.34 -19.47
N LYS A 107 -8.68 0.13 -19.78
CA LYS A 107 -8.64 -0.37 -21.16
C LYS A 107 -10.04 -0.66 -21.72
N ASN A 108 -10.92 -1.24 -20.91
CA ASN A 108 -12.22 -1.73 -21.36
C ASN A 108 -13.32 -0.67 -21.33
N SER A 109 -13.12 0.43 -20.59
CA SER A 109 -14.10 1.51 -20.46
C SER A 109 -13.44 2.87 -20.62
N SER A 110 -14.03 3.73 -21.45
CA SER A 110 -13.62 5.14 -21.55
C SER A 110 -13.93 5.95 -20.28
N ALA A 111 -14.82 5.44 -19.42
CA ALA A 111 -15.17 6.03 -18.12
C ALA A 111 -15.29 4.90 -17.09
N PRO A 112 -14.19 4.48 -16.47
CA PRO A 112 -14.22 3.42 -15.46
C PRO A 112 -15.11 3.78 -14.27
N ASP A 113 -15.85 2.81 -13.76
CA ASP A 113 -16.68 3.02 -12.58
C ASP A 113 -15.81 3.09 -11.32
N ARG A 114 -15.85 4.25 -10.64
CA ARG A 114 -15.12 4.49 -9.39
C ARG A 114 -15.41 3.40 -8.35
N LYS A 115 -16.66 2.93 -8.25
CA LYS A 115 -17.01 1.90 -7.27
C LYS A 115 -16.32 0.58 -7.61
N CYS A 116 -16.38 0.14 -8.87
CA CYS A 116 -15.66 -1.04 -9.34
C CYS A 116 -14.16 -0.99 -9.02
N LEU A 117 -13.50 0.15 -9.25
CA LEU A 117 -12.07 0.33 -8.92
C LEU A 117 -11.79 0.22 -7.42
N LYS A 118 -12.67 0.79 -6.58
CA LYS A 118 -12.58 0.64 -5.12
C LYS A 118 -12.82 -0.80 -4.66
N ASP A 119 -13.72 -1.52 -5.32
CA ASP A 119 -13.99 -2.93 -5.03
C ASP A 119 -12.77 -3.80 -5.38
N ILE A 120 -12.02 -3.48 -6.45
CA ILE A 120 -10.74 -4.12 -6.79
C ILE A 120 -9.70 -3.85 -5.70
N LEU A 121 -9.50 -2.59 -5.28
CA LEU A 121 -8.60 -2.28 -4.17
C LEU A 121 -8.99 -3.04 -2.90
N TYR A 122 -10.28 -3.03 -2.54
CA TYR A 122 -10.77 -3.73 -1.36
C TYR A 122 -10.46 -5.22 -1.44
N ALA A 123 -10.80 -5.88 -2.55
CA ALA A 123 -10.57 -7.31 -2.74
C ALA A 123 -9.08 -7.65 -2.63
N HIS A 124 -8.22 -6.86 -3.28
CA HIS A 124 -6.77 -7.04 -3.23
C HIS A 124 -6.23 -7.03 -1.79
N PHE A 125 -6.54 -5.98 -1.02
CA PHE A 125 -6.05 -5.87 0.35
C PHE A 125 -6.72 -6.85 1.31
N TYR A 126 -7.97 -7.22 1.05
CA TYR A 126 -8.68 -8.25 1.81
C TYR A 126 -8.04 -9.63 1.60
N ASP A 127 -7.91 -10.08 0.35
CA ASP A 127 -7.46 -11.45 0.03
C ASP A 127 -6.00 -11.68 0.44
N TYR A 128 -5.14 -10.67 0.30
CA TYR A 128 -3.74 -10.75 0.68
C TYR A 128 -3.44 -10.33 2.13
N THR A 129 -4.46 -10.01 2.94
CA THR A 129 -4.30 -9.60 4.35
C THR A 129 -3.40 -10.58 5.12
N GLY A 130 -3.65 -11.88 5.02
CA GLY A 130 -2.88 -12.89 5.74
C GLY A 130 -1.39 -12.90 5.37
N GLU A 131 -1.06 -12.69 4.09
CA GLU A 131 0.32 -12.64 3.62
C GLU A 131 1.04 -11.37 4.09
N PHE A 132 0.38 -10.21 4.04
CA PHE A 132 0.95 -8.96 4.56
C PHE A 132 1.26 -9.06 6.05
N LEU A 133 0.34 -9.62 6.84
CA LEU A 133 0.55 -9.80 8.27
C LEU A 133 1.66 -10.82 8.57
N GLU A 134 1.79 -11.88 7.76
CA GLU A 134 2.89 -12.85 7.88
C GLU A 134 4.25 -12.17 7.61
N GLU A 135 4.34 -11.30 6.61
CA GLU A 135 5.54 -10.53 6.27
C GLU A 135 5.93 -9.51 7.36
N TRP A 136 4.95 -8.88 8.01
CA TRP A 136 5.19 -7.91 9.07
C TRP A 136 5.41 -8.51 10.45
N LYS A 137 5.04 -9.78 10.65
CA LYS A 137 4.99 -10.41 11.97
C LYS A 137 6.30 -10.29 12.73
N ASP A 138 7.43 -10.60 12.09
CA ASP A 138 8.74 -10.60 12.74
C ASP A 138 9.19 -9.18 13.13
N TYR A 139 8.79 -8.16 12.35
CA TYR A 139 9.04 -6.75 12.68
C TYR A 139 8.15 -6.30 13.84
N ILE A 140 6.85 -6.60 13.80
CA ILE A 140 5.90 -6.22 14.86
C ILE A 140 6.27 -6.90 16.19
N GLN A 141 6.81 -8.12 16.16
CA GLN A 141 7.26 -8.85 17.35
C GLN A 141 8.65 -8.43 17.84
N GLY A 142 9.28 -7.40 17.26
CA GLY A 142 10.58 -6.88 17.68
C GLY A 142 11.75 -7.83 17.40
N VAL A 143 11.57 -8.77 16.47
CA VAL A 143 12.61 -9.77 16.11
C VAL A 143 13.58 -9.19 15.06
N SER A 144 13.13 -8.22 14.26
CA SER A 144 13.92 -7.53 13.23
C SER A 144 14.00 -6.03 13.49
N CYS A 145 15.21 -5.43 13.38
CA CYS A 145 15.50 -4.07 13.86
C CYS A 145 15.91 -3.06 12.76
N LYS A 146 15.78 -3.40 11.47
CA LYS A 146 16.17 -2.49 10.38
C LYS A 146 14.93 -1.81 9.78
N GLU A 147 14.72 -0.55 10.15
CA GLU A 147 13.59 0.28 9.68
C GLU A 147 13.57 0.53 8.17
N SER A 148 14.73 0.49 7.49
CA SER A 148 14.83 0.74 6.04
C SER A 148 14.27 -0.40 5.19
N ASP A 149 14.09 -1.58 5.77
CA ASP A 149 13.87 -2.84 5.04
C ASP A 149 12.50 -3.47 5.40
N ILE A 150 11.53 -2.69 5.88
CA ILE A 150 10.21 -3.24 6.20
C ILE A 150 9.47 -3.53 4.88
N PRO A 151 9.18 -4.81 4.57
CA PRO A 151 8.46 -5.15 3.35
C PRO A 151 7.05 -4.57 3.37
N GLY A 152 6.51 -4.26 2.21
CA GLY A 152 5.16 -3.72 2.08
C GLY A 152 4.99 -2.35 2.73
N ARG A 153 6.04 -1.53 2.81
CA ARG A 153 5.96 -0.18 3.41
C ARG A 153 4.88 0.69 2.75
N HIS A 154 4.74 0.58 1.44
CA HIS A 154 3.72 1.31 0.67
C HIS A 154 2.37 0.56 0.58
N ASN A 155 2.17 -0.47 1.41
CA ASN A 155 0.90 -1.15 1.54
C ASN A 155 -0.11 -0.26 2.27
N LEU A 156 -1.35 -0.22 1.80
CA LEU A 156 -2.42 0.60 2.41
C LEU A 156 -2.73 0.21 3.85
N LEU A 157 -2.50 -1.05 4.24
CA LEU A 157 -2.73 -1.52 5.61
C LEU A 157 -1.55 -1.19 6.54
N PHE A 158 -0.40 -0.80 6.01
CA PHE A 158 0.82 -0.52 6.77
C PHE A 158 0.59 0.46 7.94
N PRO A 159 -0.13 1.59 7.75
CA PRO A 159 -0.36 2.55 8.84
C PRO A 159 -1.19 2.02 10.01
N LEU A 160 -1.84 0.86 9.89
CA LEU A 160 -2.55 0.22 11.02
C LEU A 160 -1.61 -0.46 12.01
N PHE A 161 -0.42 -0.85 11.56
CA PHE A 161 0.53 -1.64 12.35
C PHE A 161 1.82 -0.88 12.67
N PHE A 162 2.15 0.11 11.83
CA PHE A 162 3.34 0.93 11.97
C PHE A 162 2.89 2.39 12.05
N LEU A 163 2.80 2.93 13.27
CA LEU A 163 2.30 4.29 13.51
C LEU A 163 3.36 5.36 13.26
N GLY A 164 4.65 5.02 13.35
CA GLY A 164 5.75 5.90 12.94
C GLY A 164 5.85 6.09 11.42
N SER A 165 6.52 7.17 10.99
CA SER A 165 6.94 7.36 9.59
C SER A 165 8.44 7.01 9.51
N PRO A 166 8.82 5.77 9.11
CA PRO A 166 10.23 5.40 9.04
C PRO A 166 10.97 6.29 8.04
N ALA A 167 12.29 6.47 8.18
CA ALA A 167 13.03 7.24 7.18
C ALA A 167 13.03 6.52 5.82
N SER A 168 12.96 7.27 4.73
CA SER A 168 12.92 6.74 3.35
C SER A 168 14.15 7.20 2.58
N SER A 169 14.81 6.27 1.89
CA SER A 169 15.94 6.57 0.99
C SER A 169 15.50 6.99 -0.42
N TYR A 170 14.22 6.81 -0.75
CA TYR A 170 13.69 7.01 -2.10
C TYR A 170 12.66 8.15 -2.16
N PHE A 171 11.93 8.39 -1.08
CA PHE A 171 10.81 9.34 -1.06
C PHE A 171 10.99 10.39 0.06
N SER A 172 10.38 11.57 -0.14
CA SER A 172 10.33 12.60 0.90
C SER A 172 9.36 12.20 2.01
N GLU A 173 9.58 12.73 3.22
CA GLU A 173 8.64 12.56 4.34
C GLU A 173 7.24 13.07 3.98
N GLU A 174 7.15 14.20 3.26
CA GLU A 174 5.88 14.77 2.81
C GLU A 174 5.10 13.83 1.89
N TYR A 175 5.79 13.15 0.97
CA TYR A 175 5.18 12.17 0.07
C TYR A 175 4.65 10.96 0.86
N GLU A 176 5.49 10.39 1.73
CA GLU A 176 5.12 9.26 2.58
C GLU A 176 3.93 9.61 3.50
N ASP A 177 3.96 10.79 4.12
CA ASP A 177 2.91 11.26 5.03
C ASP A 177 1.57 11.51 4.31
N ALA A 178 1.59 11.89 3.02
CA ALA A 178 0.37 12.09 2.23
C ALA A 178 -0.42 10.78 2.03
N HIS A 179 0.28 9.65 1.94
CA HIS A 179 -0.31 8.34 1.64
C HIS A 179 -0.76 7.54 2.89
N ARG A 180 -0.48 8.04 4.09
CA ARG A 180 -0.82 7.33 5.33
C ARG A 180 -2.31 7.17 5.59
N ASN A 181 -3.13 7.99 4.93
CA ASN A 181 -4.58 7.93 5.06
C ASN A 181 -5.25 7.20 3.88
N ASP A 182 -4.49 6.60 2.96
CA ASP A 182 -5.03 5.99 1.73
C ASP A 182 -5.98 4.82 1.99
N ILE A 183 -5.83 4.16 3.15
CA ILE A 183 -6.80 3.16 3.61
C ILE A 183 -8.23 3.72 3.70
N ALA A 184 -8.41 5.04 3.83
CA ALA A 184 -9.72 5.70 3.78
C ALA A 184 -10.54 5.33 2.52
N LEU A 185 -9.90 4.92 1.42
CA LEU A 185 -10.62 4.43 0.25
C LEU A 185 -11.40 3.13 0.53
N ILE A 186 -10.82 2.19 1.27
CA ILE A 186 -11.35 0.82 1.42
C ILE A 186 -11.75 0.46 2.86
N LEU A 187 -11.51 1.37 3.80
CA LEU A 187 -11.73 1.15 5.22
C LEU A 187 -13.21 0.96 5.56
N GLY A 188 -13.49 -0.14 6.26
CA GLY A 188 -14.79 -0.45 6.83
C GLY A 188 -14.74 -1.63 7.81
N ASN A 189 -15.81 -1.83 8.58
CA ASN A 189 -15.88 -2.86 9.62
C ASN A 189 -15.51 -4.27 9.13
N ARG A 190 -15.95 -4.65 7.92
CA ARG A 190 -15.67 -5.98 7.37
C ARG A 190 -14.18 -6.22 7.15
N LEU A 191 -13.45 -5.21 6.68
CA LEU A 191 -12.00 -5.29 6.50
C LEU A 191 -11.31 -5.41 7.87
N LEU A 192 -11.67 -4.54 8.82
CA LEU A 192 -11.07 -4.54 10.15
C LEU A 192 -11.30 -5.88 10.89
N SER A 193 -12.52 -6.42 10.87
CA SER A 193 -12.81 -7.73 11.46
C SER A 193 -12.06 -8.87 10.75
N HIS A 194 -11.78 -8.74 9.45
CA HIS A 194 -10.97 -9.72 8.73
C HIS A 194 -9.51 -9.66 9.15
N ILE A 195 -8.94 -8.46 9.24
CA ILE A 195 -7.57 -8.22 9.72
C ILE A 195 -7.39 -8.79 11.13
N GLU A 196 -8.32 -8.48 12.05
CA GLU A 196 -8.30 -9.01 13.42
C GLU A 196 -8.32 -10.55 13.45
N ARG A 197 -9.14 -11.17 12.60
CA ARG A 197 -9.24 -12.63 12.49
C ARG A 197 -7.95 -13.25 11.97
N GLU A 198 -7.36 -12.68 10.91
CA GLU A 198 -6.09 -13.16 10.36
C GLU A 198 -4.95 -12.97 11.36
N TRP A 199 -4.91 -11.85 12.08
CA TRP A 199 -3.94 -11.62 13.15
C TRP A 199 -4.01 -12.70 14.24
N ARG A 200 -5.21 -12.97 14.78
CA ARG A 200 -5.43 -14.05 15.77
C ARG A 200 -5.09 -15.44 15.23
N ARG A 201 -5.36 -15.69 13.94
CA ARG A 201 -4.94 -16.95 13.27
C ARG A 201 -3.41 -17.10 13.28
N LEU A 202 -2.67 -16.01 13.09
CA LEU A 202 -1.21 -16.03 13.10
C LEU A 202 -0.63 -16.25 14.49
N ASP A 203 -1.25 -15.70 15.53
CA ASP A 203 -0.84 -15.93 16.92
C ASP A 203 -1.14 -17.37 17.36
N SER A 204 -2.34 -17.88 17.06
CA SER A 204 -2.73 -19.25 17.41
C SER A 204 -1.89 -20.34 16.73
N LYS A 205 -1.38 -20.11 15.51
CA LYS A 205 -0.44 -21.03 14.84
C LYS A 205 0.89 -21.21 15.59
N LYS A 206 1.32 -20.25 16.43
CA LYS A 206 2.53 -20.39 17.28
C LYS A 206 2.25 -21.11 18.62
N HIS A 207 1.02 -21.11 19.14
CA HIS A 207 0.66 -21.86 20.35
C HIS A 207 0.76 -23.39 20.20
N CYS A 208 0.92 -23.93 19.00
CA CYS A 208 1.19 -25.35 18.79
C CYS A 208 2.67 -25.74 18.86
N LEU A 209 3.63 -24.79 18.95
CA LEU A 209 5.06 -25.15 18.93
C LEU A 209 5.99 -24.41 19.90
N PHE A 210 5.61 -23.28 20.53
CA PHE A 210 6.45 -22.65 21.56
C PHE A 210 5.62 -22.05 22.70
N GLY A 211 5.98 -22.41 23.93
CA GLY A 211 5.36 -21.94 25.15
C GLY A 211 5.65 -20.46 25.44
N ASN A 212 4.65 -19.81 26.02
CA ASN A 212 4.71 -18.62 26.89
C ASN A 212 5.90 -17.67 26.68
N HIS A 213 5.89 -16.88 25.61
CA HIS A 213 6.56 -15.58 25.61
C HIS A 213 5.61 -14.52 25.06
N SER A 214 5.21 -13.60 25.94
CA SER A 214 4.46 -12.39 25.62
C SER A 214 5.31 -11.53 24.66
N PRO A 215 4.77 -11.01 23.55
CA PRO A 215 5.54 -10.17 22.66
C PRO A 215 5.48 -8.73 23.17
N VAL A 216 6.41 -8.34 24.03
CA VAL A 216 6.70 -6.93 24.29
C VAL A 216 8.20 -6.78 24.23
N SER A 217 8.70 -6.21 23.14
CA SER A 217 10.03 -5.62 23.10
C SER A 217 9.87 -4.12 22.99
N GLU A 218 10.10 -3.46 24.11
CA GLU A 218 10.55 -2.08 24.22
C GLU A 218 11.61 -1.84 23.13
N GLY A 219 11.35 -1.00 22.12
CA GLY A 219 12.30 -0.81 21.02
C GLY A 219 11.81 0.04 19.86
N LEU A 220 10.50 0.12 19.62
CA LEU A 220 9.92 1.19 18.81
C LEU A 220 9.71 2.38 19.76
N GLY A 221 10.21 3.56 19.40
CA GLY A 221 10.04 4.80 20.17
C GLY A 221 8.59 5.30 20.28
N GLU A 222 7.62 4.40 20.22
CA GLU A 222 6.23 4.64 20.57
C GLU A 222 6.14 4.71 22.09
N SER A 223 5.87 5.89 22.63
CA SER A 223 5.58 5.97 24.06
C SER A 223 4.29 5.19 24.32
N GLU A 224 4.27 4.31 25.32
CA GLU A 224 3.06 3.58 25.78
C GLU A 224 1.84 4.52 25.93
N LYS A 225 2.08 5.81 26.18
CA LYS A 225 1.09 6.88 26.21
C LYS A 225 0.29 7.07 24.91
N GLU A 226 0.90 6.95 23.73
CA GLU A 226 0.19 7.12 22.43
C GLU A 226 -0.80 5.98 22.17
N ARG A 227 -0.48 4.77 22.66
CA ARG A 227 -1.42 3.63 22.65
C ARG A 227 -2.48 3.76 23.74
N GLU A 228 -2.12 4.21 24.95
CA GLU A 228 -3.04 4.39 26.08
C GLU A 228 -4.09 5.50 25.87
N THR A 229 -3.77 6.58 25.16
CA THR A 229 -4.73 7.67 24.91
C THR A 229 -5.75 7.36 23.81
N GLY A 230 -5.45 6.40 22.92
CA GLY A 230 -6.25 6.15 21.72
C GLY A 230 -6.32 7.37 20.78
N GLU A 231 -5.38 8.31 20.92
CA GLU A 231 -5.14 9.39 19.96
C GLU A 231 -4.13 8.89 18.94
N VAL A 232 -4.65 8.11 18.00
CA VAL A 232 -3.87 7.68 16.83
C VAL A 232 -3.61 8.95 16.03
N THR A 233 -2.35 9.36 15.96
CA THR A 233 -1.87 10.50 15.17
C THR A 233 -1.86 10.12 13.68
N TRP A 234 -3.06 9.90 13.14
CA TRP A 234 -3.30 9.98 11.70
C TRP A 234 -2.69 11.30 11.21
N LYS A 235 -1.77 11.22 10.25
CA LYS A 235 -0.99 12.39 9.85
C LYS A 235 -1.92 13.47 9.30
N SER A 236 -1.71 14.69 9.76
CA SER A 236 -2.42 15.88 9.30
C SER A 236 -1.78 16.47 8.03
N SER A 237 -1.23 15.62 7.16
CA SER A 237 -0.65 16.09 5.89
C SER A 237 -1.74 16.82 5.09
N PRO A 238 -1.47 18.03 4.58
CA PRO A 238 -2.45 18.77 3.79
C PRO A 238 -2.82 18.06 2.48
N HIS A 239 -1.98 17.13 2.04
CA HIS A 239 -2.06 16.33 0.82
C HIS A 239 -2.80 14.99 1.01
N ALA A 240 -3.04 14.59 2.26
CA ALA A 240 -3.63 13.30 2.57
C ALA A 240 -5.16 13.28 2.40
N LEU A 241 -5.69 12.10 2.10
CA LEU A 241 -7.13 11.86 2.17
C LEU A 241 -7.65 12.08 3.59
N SER A 242 -8.91 12.51 3.68
CA SER A 242 -9.61 12.68 4.95
C SER A 242 -10.46 11.46 5.27
N PHE A 243 -10.37 10.98 6.50
CA PHE A 243 -11.31 9.99 7.00
C PHE A 243 -12.69 10.60 7.23
N HIS A 244 -13.73 9.88 6.84
CA HIS A 244 -15.10 10.19 7.28
C HIS A 244 -15.25 9.97 8.80
N GLU A 245 -16.20 10.66 9.43
CA GLU A 245 -16.44 10.53 10.88
C GLU A 245 -16.73 9.08 11.32
N HIS A 246 -17.43 8.31 10.50
CA HIS A 246 -17.65 6.89 10.77
C HIS A 246 -16.36 6.08 10.71
N GLN A 247 -15.43 6.38 9.79
CA GLN A 247 -14.12 5.75 9.66
C GLN A 247 -13.24 6.04 10.88
N LYS A 248 -13.21 7.30 11.32
CA LYS A 248 -12.51 7.69 12.56
C LYS A 248 -13.02 6.90 13.77
N LYS A 249 -14.33 6.74 13.88
CA LYS A 249 -14.96 5.99 14.98
C LYS A 249 -14.56 4.51 14.97
N ILE A 250 -14.58 3.84 13.82
CA ILE A 250 -14.24 2.41 13.74
C ILE A 250 -12.73 2.17 13.95
N LEU A 251 -11.87 3.06 13.46
CA LEU A 251 -10.43 2.99 13.70
C LEU A 251 -10.09 3.13 15.17
N LYS A 252 -10.74 4.07 15.87
CA LYS A 252 -10.55 4.27 17.31
C LYS A 252 -10.95 3.05 18.14
N ILE A 253 -11.96 2.30 17.70
CA ILE A 253 -12.37 1.05 18.35
C ILE A 253 -11.32 -0.03 18.08
N PHE A 254 -10.98 -0.24 16.81
CA PHE A 254 -10.02 -1.26 16.39
C PHE A 254 -8.65 -1.10 17.07
N LEU A 255 -8.11 0.11 17.13
CA LEU A 255 -6.78 0.37 17.71
C LEU A 255 -6.74 0.30 19.25
N LYS A 256 -7.91 0.25 19.91
CA LYS A 256 -8.00 -0.07 21.35
C LYS A 256 -8.05 -1.57 21.62
N GLU A 257 -8.45 -2.35 20.63
CA GLU A 257 -8.69 -3.80 20.74
C GLU A 257 -7.51 -4.64 20.21
N LEU A 258 -6.58 -4.00 19.49
CA LEU A 258 -5.33 -4.56 18.96
C LEU A 258 -4.22 -4.56 20.01
#